data_AF-A0A3M1JIS8-F1
#
_entry.id   AF-A0A3M1JIS8-F1
#
_cell.length_a   1.000
_cell.length_b   1.000
_cell.length_c   1.000
_cell.angle_alpha   90.00
_cell.angle_beta   90.00
_cell.angle_gamma   90.00
#
_symmetry.space_group_name_H-M   'P 1'
#
loop_
_entity.id
_entity.type
_entity.pdbx_description
1 polymer ?
#
loop_
_entity_poly.entity_id
_entity_poly.type
_entity_poly.pdbx_seq_one_letter_code
_entity_poly.pdbx_strand_id
1 'polypeptide(L)'
;MLILTRKSGEKIRIGNDILIQPMKSGKGKVKIGITAPDNVPIYREELYLQIQTQNQEARLEPELQIDVLEQFSQESLNNQSA
;
A
#
# COMPACT_ATOMS: atom_id res chain seq x y z
N MET A 1 -19.14 5.90 8.90
CA MET A 1 -18.49 4.89 9.77
C MET A 1 -19.57 4.00 10.36
N LEU A 2 -19.47 2.67 10.19
CA LEU A 2 -20.38 1.69 10.79
C LEU A 2 -19.65 0.95 11.92
N ILE A 3 -20.27 0.84 13.10
CA ILE A 3 -19.65 0.26 14.30
C ILE A 3 -20.38 -1.04 14.64
N LEU A 4 -19.64 -2.15 14.66
CA LEU A 4 -20.18 -3.47 15.00
C LEU A 4 -19.32 -4.11 16.09
N THR A 5 -19.96 -4.59 17.15
CA THR A 5 -19.29 -5.38 18.18
C THR A 5 -19.42 -6.86 17.85
N ARG A 6 -18.30 -7.57 17.74
CA ARG A 6 -18.23 -9.01 17.48
C ARG A 6 -17.32 -9.69 18.49
N LYS A 7 -17.68 -10.92 18.89
CA LYS A 7 -16.84 -11.81 19.69
C LYS A 7 -15.79 -12.48 18.80
N SER A 8 -14.72 -12.97 19.42
CA SER A 8 -13.71 -13.76 18.70
C SER A 8 -14.35 -14.94 17.99
N GLY A 9 -14.09 -15.06 16.69
CA GLY A 9 -14.63 -16.14 15.86
C GLY A 9 -15.86 -15.75 15.04
N GLU A 10 -16.58 -14.69 15.40
CA GLU A 10 -17.66 -14.16 14.55
C GLU A 10 -17.09 -13.43 13.33
N LYS A 11 -17.82 -13.42 12.22
CA LYS A 11 -17.37 -12.80 10.96
C LYS A 11 -18.24 -11.61 10.60
N ILE A 12 -17.62 -10.60 10.01
CA ILE A 12 -18.26 -9.44 9.37
C ILE A 12 -18.05 -9.61 7.87
N ARG A 13 -19.12 -9.56 7.08
CA ARG A 13 -19.03 -9.64 5.61
C ARG A 13 -19.22 -8.24 5.04
N ILE A 14 -18.37 -7.86 4.09
CA ILE A 14 -18.48 -6.63 3.31
C ILE A 14 -18.68 -7.03 1.84
N GLY A 15 -19.78 -6.59 1.23
CA GLY A 15 -20.17 -7.02 -0.11
C GLY A 15 -20.35 -8.54 -0.17
N ASN A 16 -19.88 -9.14 -1.27
CA ASN A 16 -20.00 -10.59 -1.49
C ASN A 16 -18.73 -11.35 -1.10
N ASP A 17 -17.56 -10.72 -1.21
CA ASP A 17 -16.29 -11.45 -1.26
C ASP A 17 -15.32 -11.13 -0.11
N ILE A 18 -15.61 -10.10 0.70
CA ILE A 18 -14.74 -9.69 1.80
C ILE A 18 -15.30 -10.17 3.14
N LEU A 19 -14.47 -10.87 3.90
CA LEU A 19 -14.77 -11.37 5.25
C LEU A 19 -13.72 -10.89 6.23
N ILE A 20 -14.18 -10.30 7.33
CA ILE A 20 -13.34 -9.83 8.44
C ILE A 20 -13.70 -10.65 9.67
N GLN A 21 -12.70 -11.24 10.31
CA GLN A 21 -12.89 -12.06 11.51
C GLN A 21 -11.97 -11.55 12.63
N PRO A 22 -12.51 -10.92 13.68
CA PRO A 22 -11.74 -10.71 14.90
C PRO A 22 -11.32 -12.05 15.51
N MET A 23 -10.03 -12.19 15.75
CA MET A 23 -9.42 -13.29 16.45
C MET A 23 -8.92 -12.81 17.79
N LYS A 24 -9.08 -13.65 18.82
CA LYS A 24 -8.56 -13.38 20.15
C LYS A 24 -7.04 -13.22 20.08
N SER A 25 -6.53 -12.17 20.68
CA SER A 25 -5.11 -12.03 20.98
C SER A 25 -4.91 -11.43 22.36
N GLY A 26 -3.68 -11.52 22.87
CA GLY A 26 -3.33 -11.18 24.24
C GLY A 26 -3.47 -9.69 24.59
N LYS A 27 -2.90 -9.29 25.74
CA LYS A 27 -3.07 -7.95 26.33
C LYS A 27 -2.75 -6.83 25.31
N GLY A 28 -3.79 -6.12 24.88
CA GLY A 28 -3.71 -4.87 24.11
C GLY A 28 -3.58 -5.01 22.58
N LYS A 29 -3.50 -6.22 22.03
CA LYS A 29 -3.46 -6.43 20.57
C LYS A 29 -4.71 -7.18 20.14
N VAL A 30 -5.20 -6.90 18.93
CA VAL A 30 -6.27 -7.65 18.27
C VAL A 30 -5.72 -8.25 16.98
N LYS A 31 -5.91 -9.55 16.78
CA LYS A 31 -5.64 -10.22 15.51
C LYS A 31 -6.91 -10.10 14.67
N ILE A 32 -6.77 -9.67 13.43
CA ILE A 32 -7.89 -9.54 12.50
C ILE A 32 -7.56 -10.42 11.30
N GLY A 33 -8.37 -11.44 11.06
CA GLY A 33 -8.33 -12.19 9.82
C GLY A 33 -9.12 -11.45 8.76
N ILE A 34 -8.52 -11.24 7.59
CA ILE A 34 -9.19 -10.64 6.43
C ILE A 34 -9.08 -11.65 5.31
N THR A 35 -10.21 -12.00 4.71
CA THR A 35 -10.29 -12.81 3.50
C THR A 35 -10.94 -11.95 2.44
N ALA A 36 -10.25 -11.74 1.33
CA ALA A 36 -10.73 -11.02 0.18
C ALA A 36 -10.24 -11.75 -1.08
N PRO A 37 -10.89 -11.56 -2.23
CA PRO A 37 -10.41 -12.08 -3.51
C PRO A 37 -9.13 -11.37 -3.96
N ASP A 38 -8.35 -12.00 -4.84
CA ASP A 38 -7.00 -11.54 -5.24
C ASP A 38 -7.01 -10.17 -5.95
N ASN A 39 -8.14 -9.78 -6.52
CA ASN A 39 -8.31 -8.47 -7.15
C ASN A 39 -8.45 -7.32 -6.15
N VAL A 40 -8.63 -7.61 -4.86
CA VAL A 40 -8.77 -6.60 -3.80
C VAL A 40 -7.51 -6.62 -2.93
N PRO A 41 -6.57 -5.69 -3.13
CA PRO A 41 -5.36 -5.66 -2.34
C PRO A 41 -5.67 -5.20 -0.90
N ILE A 42 -5.02 -5.84 0.07
CA ILE A 42 -5.16 -5.54 1.51
C ILE A 42 -3.85 -4.94 2.00
N TYR A 43 -3.92 -3.72 2.51
CA TYR A 43 -2.78 -3.01 3.09
C TYR A 43 -3.03 -2.67 4.54
N ARG A 44 -1.93 -2.43 5.26
CA ARG A 44 -1.99 -1.74 6.54
C ARG A 44 -2.07 -0.25 6.27
N GLU A 45 -2.93 0.46 7.01
CA GLU A 45 -3.21 1.87 6.79
C GLU A 45 -1.94 2.72 6.79
N GLU A 46 -1.04 2.48 7.74
CA GLU A 46 0.20 3.25 7.86
C GLU A 46 1.09 3.14 6.61
N LEU A 47 1.15 1.95 6.00
CA LEU A 47 1.95 1.73 4.80
C LEU A 47 1.25 2.31 3.56
N TYR A 48 -0.08 2.20 3.50
CA TYR A 48 -0.85 2.75 2.39
C TYR A 48 -0.69 4.28 2.30
N LEU A 49 -0.77 4.97 3.43
CA LEU A 49 -0.57 6.42 3.50
C LEU A 49 0.85 6.83 3.09
N GLN A 50 1.87 6.09 3.54
CA GLN A 50 3.26 6.36 3.15
C GLN A 50 3.47 6.24 1.63
N ILE A 51 2.95 5.17 1.03
CA ILE A 51 3.03 4.95 -0.42
C ILE A 51 2.31 6.07 -1.17
N GLN A 52 1.13 6.49 -0.69
CA GLN A 52 0.38 7.57 -1.31
C GLN A 52 1.13 8.90 -1.27
N THR A 53 1.74 9.25 -0.13
CA THR A 53 2.54 10.47 0.02
C THR A 53 3.75 10.45 -0.90
N GLN A 54 4.52 9.35 -0.92
CA GLN A 54 5.70 9.23 -1.79
C GLN A 54 5.33 9.32 -3.28
N ASN A 55 4.23 8.70 -3.70
CA ASN A 55 3.74 8.82 -5.07
C ASN A 55 3.31 10.25 -5.42
N GLN A 56 2.77 11.00 -4.46
CA GLN A 56 2.43 12.41 -4.66
C GLN A 56 3.70 13.26 -4.78
N GLU A 57 4.69 13.07 -3.90
CA GLU A 57 5.96 13.79 -3.94
C GLU A 57 6.71 13.52 -5.25
N ALA A 58 6.81 12.26 -5.68
CA ALA A 58 7.45 11.89 -6.95
C ALA A 58 6.75 12.52 -8.17
N ARG A 59 5.43 12.70 -8.11
CA ARG A 59 4.64 13.34 -9.17
C ARG A 59 4.78 14.87 -9.19
N LEU A 60 5.12 15.50 -8.06
CA LEU A 60 5.24 16.95 -7.94
C LEU A 60 6.64 17.48 -8.32
N GLU A 61 7.64 16.61 -8.46
CA GLU A 61 8.96 16.97 -9.01
C GLU A 61 9.31 16.28 -10.36
N PRO A 62 8.52 16.42 -11.44
CA PRO A 62 8.87 15.84 -12.74
C PRO A 62 10.04 16.57 -13.42
N GLU A 63 10.13 17.89 -13.28
CA GLU A 63 11.08 18.71 -14.08
C GLU A 63 12.54 18.44 -13.70
N LEU A 64 12.84 18.26 -12.41
CA LEU A 64 14.19 17.91 -11.92
C LEU A 64 14.63 16.49 -12.32
N GLN A 65 13.69 15.57 -12.54
CA GLN A 65 14.00 14.16 -12.83
C GLN A 65 14.32 13.93 -14.31
N ILE A 66 13.64 14.65 -15.23
CA ILE A 66 13.88 14.53 -16.68
C ILE A 66 15.29 15.03 -17.03
N ASP A 67 15.70 16.19 -16.52
CA ASP A 67 17.02 16.77 -16.80
C ASP A 67 18.17 15.84 -16.33
N VAL A 68 18.01 15.23 -15.15
CA VAL A 68 19.00 14.30 -14.60
C VAL A 68 19.05 13.00 -15.42
N LEU A 69 17.91 12.46 -15.85
CA LEU A 69 17.84 11.26 -16.70
C LEU A 69 18.45 11.51 -18.09
N GLU A 70 18.22 12.68 -18.68
CA GLU A 70 18.84 13.04 -19.96
C GLU A 70 20.37 13.15 -19.84
N GLN A 71 20.87 13.77 -18.77
CA GLN A 71 22.32 13.86 -18.49
C GLN A 71 22.97 12.48 -18.37
N PHE A 72 22.38 11.55 -17.61
CA PHE A 72 22.89 10.19 -17.48
C PHE A 72 22.84 9.40 -18.79
N SER A 73 21.84 9.65 -19.63
CA SER A 73 21.73 9.01 -20.95
C SER A 73 22.84 9.47 -21.91
N GLN A 74 23.20 10.75 -21.86
CA GLN A 74 24.25 11.33 -22.71
C GLN A 74 25.66 10.93 -22.25
N GLU A 75 25.91 10.88 -20.94
CA GLU A 75 27.20 10.40 -20.40
C GLU A 75 27.48 8.93 -20.76
N SER A 76 26.44 8.10 -20.79
CA SER A 76 26.56 6.68 -21.15
C SER A 76 26.91 6.45 -22.62
N LEU A 77 26.49 7.34 -23.52
CA LEU A 77 26.84 7.30 -24.96
C LEU A 77 28.27 7.82 -25.21
N ASN A 78 28.70 8.84 -24.47
CA ASN A 78 30.02 9.44 -24.64
C ASN A 78 31.15 8.54 -24.12
N ASN A 79 30.91 7.72 -23.09
CA ASN A 79 31.90 6.79 -22.54
C ASN A 79 32.04 5.45 -23.30
N GLN A 80 31.24 5.19 -24.34
CA GLN A 80 31.41 4.00 -25.20
C GLN A 80 32.25 4.26 -26.47
N SER A 81 32.61 5.51 -26.74
CA SER A 81 33.36 5.90 -27.96
C SER A 81 34.87 6.15 -27.71
N ALA A 82 35.41 5.68 -26.59
CA ALA A 82 36.84 5.75 -26.24
C ALA A 82 37.46 4.34 -26.19
#